data_AF-A0A8J3M0G0-F1
#
_entry.id   AF-A0A8J3M0G0-F1
#
_cell.length_a   1.000
_cell.length_b   1.000
_cell.length_c   1.000
_cell.angle_alpha   90.00
_cell.angle_beta   90.00
_cell.angle_gamma   90.00
#
_symmetry.space_group_name_H-M   'P 1'
#
loop_
_entity.id
_entity.type
_entity.pdbx_description
1 polymer ?
#
loop_
_entity_poly.entity_id
_entity_poly.type
_entity_poly.pdbx_seq_one_letter_code
_entity_poly.pdbx_strand_id
1 'polypeptide(L)'
;MSYAELIEPFLRTTMEVLRDADRPLAPREVMELVGEQVEIPRELAVTNDSGQIRWQSQLGFRTGEARAIGWLTKGGRWSITELGRRALEDYPGTELYLEMKHRYESQRRASH
;
A
#
# COMPACT_ATOMS: atom_id res chain seq x y z
N MET A 1 -14.79 -0.06 13.20
CA MET A 1 -13.70 0.31 12.28
C MET A 1 -14.14 -0.12 10.88
N SER A 2 -14.14 0.80 9.93
CA SER A 2 -14.40 0.50 8.52
C SER A 2 -13.23 -0.29 7.92
N TYR A 3 -13.46 -0.95 6.79
CA TYR A 3 -12.38 -1.62 6.07
C TYR A 3 -11.30 -0.63 5.61
N ALA A 4 -11.69 0.60 5.25
CA ALA A 4 -10.74 1.64 4.86
C ALA A 4 -9.82 2.03 6.03
N GLU A 5 -10.39 2.21 7.23
CA GLU A 5 -9.63 2.50 8.46
C GLU A 5 -8.66 1.35 8.83
N LEU A 6 -9.03 0.10 8.55
CA LEU A 6 -8.16 -1.06 8.79
C LEU A 6 -6.98 -1.17 7.80
N ILE A 7 -7.15 -0.67 6.58
CA ILE A 7 -6.21 -0.92 5.47
C ILE A 7 -5.34 0.30 5.15
N GLU A 8 -5.88 1.50 5.29
CA GLU A 8 -5.18 2.74 4.94
C GLU A 8 -3.82 2.89 5.65
N PRO A 9 -3.65 2.56 6.94
CA PRO A 9 -2.35 2.68 7.60
C PRO A 9 -1.25 1.86 6.90
N PHE A 10 -1.57 0.66 6.42
CA PHE A 10 -0.60 -0.16 5.67
C PHE A 10 -0.21 0.48 4.34
N LEU A 11 -1.16 1.09 3.62
CA LEU A 11 -0.88 1.77 2.35
C LEU A 11 -0.04 3.03 2.61
N ARG A 12 -0.48 3.90 3.53
CA ARG A 12 0.20 5.14 3.88
C ARG A 12 1.62 4.88 4.34
N THR A 13 1.80 4.03 5.35
CA THR A 13 3.13 3.74 5.89
C THR A 13 4.04 3.13 4.84
N THR A 14 3.52 2.29 3.93
CA THR A 14 4.33 1.79 2.80
C THR A 14 4.82 2.94 1.92
N MET A 15 3.94 3.87 1.56
CA MET A 15 4.30 5.00 0.70
C MET A 15 5.26 5.97 1.41
N GLU A 16 5.07 6.21 2.71
CA GLU A 16 5.97 7.04 3.53
C GLU A 16 7.36 6.41 3.67
N VAL A 17 7.44 5.11 3.97
CA VAL A 17 8.70 4.35 3.98
C VAL A 17 9.45 4.48 2.65
N LEU A 18 8.72 4.39 1.52
CA LEU A 18 9.33 4.55 0.20
C LEU A 18 9.69 6.00 -0.14
N ARG A 19 8.98 6.99 0.44
CA ARG A 19 9.28 8.43 0.28
C ARG A 19 10.55 8.79 1.03
N ASP A 20 10.69 8.28 2.26
CA ASP A 20 11.76 8.64 3.19
C ASP A 20 13.03 7.82 2.95
N ALA A 21 12.95 6.76 2.14
CA ALA A 21 14.11 6.00 1.72
C ALA A 21 14.94 6.74 0.64
N ASP A 22 16.24 6.90 0.88
CA ASP A 22 17.19 7.45 -0.09
C ASP A 22 17.45 6.51 -1.30
N ARG A 23 16.89 5.30 -1.29
CA ARG A 23 17.08 4.28 -2.33
C ARG A 23 15.83 3.42 -2.54
N PRO A 24 15.70 2.77 -3.70
CA PRO A 24 14.71 1.71 -3.88
C PRO A 24 14.89 0.57 -2.87
N LEU A 25 13.80 0.16 -2.23
CA LEU A 25 13.80 -0.86 -1.17
C LEU A 25 13.42 -2.23 -1.71
N ALA A 26 13.94 -3.30 -1.10
CA ALA A 26 13.48 -4.65 -1.42
C ALA A 26 12.06 -4.88 -0.85
N PRO A 27 11.21 -5.71 -1.49
CA PRO A 27 9.86 -6.00 -0.98
C PRO A 27 9.84 -6.46 0.48
N ARG A 28 10.81 -7.32 0.85
CA ARG A 28 10.95 -7.83 2.22
C ARG A 28 11.28 -6.73 3.21
N GLU A 29 12.21 -5.85 2.86
CA GLU A 29 12.61 -4.69 3.67
C GLU A 29 11.43 -3.74 3.90
N VAL A 30 10.62 -3.48 2.87
CA VAL A 30 9.38 -2.69 3.01
C VAL A 30 8.41 -3.34 3.99
N MET A 31 8.19 -4.66 3.88
CA MET A 31 7.29 -5.38 4.79
C MET A 31 7.76 -5.30 6.24
N GLU A 32 9.06 -5.48 6.49
CA GLU A 32 9.66 -5.39 7.82
C GLU A 32 9.46 -3.98 8.41
N LEU A 33 9.83 -2.92 7.66
CA LEU A 33 9.70 -1.53 8.10
C LEU A 33 8.24 -1.11 8.36
N VAL A 34 7.29 -1.58 7.55
CA VAL A 34 5.86 -1.28 7.75
C VAL A 34 5.32 -2.02 8.98
N GLY A 35 5.73 -3.28 9.18
CA GLY A 35 5.33 -4.07 10.34
C GLY A 35 5.85 -3.51 11.68
N GLU A 36 6.94 -2.75 11.66
CA GLU A 36 7.49 -2.06 12.83
C GLU A 36 6.73 -0.76 13.17
N GLN A 37 6.09 -0.13 12.18
CA GLN A 37 5.47 1.19 12.31
C GLN A 37 3.95 1.16 12.43
N VAL A 38 3.29 0.14 11.88
CA VAL A 38 1.83 0.01 11.92
C VAL A 38 1.41 -0.89 13.07
N GLU A 39 0.49 -0.41 13.90
CA GLU A 39 -0.21 -1.29 14.83
C GLU A 39 -1.08 -2.29 14.05
N ILE A 40 -0.72 -3.57 14.10
CA ILE A 40 -1.41 -4.61 13.33
C ILE A 40 -2.68 -5.06 14.08
N PRO A 41 -3.89 -4.82 13.51
CA PRO A 41 -5.12 -5.28 14.14
C PRO A 41 -5.15 -6.81 14.24
N ARG A 42 -5.74 -7.35 15.32
CA ARG A 42 -5.83 -8.80 15.56
C ARG A 42 -6.42 -9.56 14.36
N GLU A 43 -7.38 -8.96 13.66
CA GLU A 43 -8.04 -9.52 12.48
C GLU A 43 -7.11 -9.71 11.27
N LEU A 44 -6.01 -8.95 11.21
CA LEU A 44 -5.01 -8.97 10.15
C LEU A 44 -3.70 -9.65 10.57
N ALA A 45 -3.51 -9.89 11.87
CA ALA A 45 -2.38 -10.63 12.42
C ALA A 45 -2.45 -12.15 12.20
N VAL A 46 -3.61 -12.67 11.75
CA VAL A 46 -3.82 -14.10 11.51
C VAL A 46 -3.43 -14.52 10.10
N THR A 47 -3.25 -15.82 9.91
CA THR A 47 -2.98 -16.45 8.63
C THR A 47 -4.26 -16.58 7.77
N ASN A 48 -4.14 -16.45 6.45
CA ASN A 48 -5.20 -16.74 5.49
C ASN A 48 -5.21 -18.22 5.06
N ASP A 49 -6.18 -18.60 4.24
CA ASP A 49 -6.35 -20.01 3.79
C ASP A 49 -5.15 -20.53 2.98
N SER A 50 -4.31 -19.63 2.46
CA SER A 50 -3.08 -19.95 1.71
C SER A 50 -1.82 -19.98 2.59
N GLY A 51 -1.94 -19.89 3.92
CA GLY A 51 -0.78 -19.93 4.82
C GLY A 51 -0.03 -18.60 4.96
N GLN A 52 -0.51 -17.50 4.36
CA GLN A 52 0.13 -16.19 4.43
C GLN A 52 -0.51 -15.31 5.52
N ILE A 53 0.30 -14.49 6.19
CA ILE A 53 -0.20 -13.54 7.18
C ILE A 53 -1.05 -12.47 6.46
N ARG A 54 -2.28 -12.26 6.93
CA ARG A 54 -3.29 -11.45 6.24
C ARG A 54 -2.84 -10.03 5.96
N TRP A 55 -2.20 -9.35 6.91
CA TRP A 55 -1.71 -7.98 6.69
C TRP A 55 -0.66 -7.91 5.58
N GLN A 56 0.23 -8.90 5.46
CA GLN A 56 1.24 -8.95 4.40
C GLN A 56 0.58 -9.15 3.03
N SER A 57 -0.42 -10.03 2.94
CA SER A 57 -1.20 -10.20 1.71
C SER A 57 -1.92 -8.91 1.34
N GLN A 58 -2.54 -8.22 2.32
CA GLN A 58 -3.19 -6.92 2.07
C GLN A 58 -2.20 -5.89 1.53
N LEU A 59 -1.04 -5.72 2.16
CA LEU A 59 0.01 -4.82 1.68
C LEU A 59 0.43 -5.17 0.25
N GLY A 60 0.59 -6.46 -0.05
CA GLY A 60 0.87 -6.96 -1.40
C GLY A 60 -0.17 -6.51 -2.43
N PHE A 61 -1.46 -6.63 -2.11
CA PHE A 61 -2.56 -6.17 -2.97
C PHE A 61 -2.57 -4.64 -3.13
N ARG A 62 -2.49 -3.88 -2.03
CA ARG A 62 -2.55 -2.40 -2.07
C ARG A 62 -1.40 -1.79 -2.83
N THR A 63 -0.19 -2.31 -2.64
CA THR A 63 0.96 -1.87 -3.44
C THR A 63 0.84 -2.28 -4.91
N GLY A 64 0.14 -3.38 -5.22
CA GLY A 64 -0.19 -3.76 -6.60
C GLY A 64 -1.16 -2.78 -7.26
N GLU A 65 -2.23 -2.40 -6.55
CA GLU A 65 -3.20 -1.39 -7.00
C GLU A 65 -2.51 -0.01 -7.18
N ALA A 66 -1.74 0.44 -6.20
CA ALA A 66 -0.96 1.68 -6.24
C ALA A 66 0.05 1.69 -7.41
N ARG A 67 0.69 0.56 -7.71
CA ARG A 67 1.55 0.43 -8.90
C ARG A 67 0.77 0.61 -10.19
N ALA A 68 -0.39 -0.03 -10.30
CA ALA A 68 -1.19 0.00 -11.52
C ALA A 68 -1.60 1.43 -11.92
N ILE A 69 -1.91 2.27 -10.92
CA ILE A 69 -2.26 3.68 -11.10
C ILE A 69 -1.04 4.63 -11.09
N GLY A 70 0.18 4.09 -11.05
CA GLY A 70 1.42 4.86 -11.18
C GLY A 70 1.92 5.56 -9.92
N TRP A 71 1.40 5.24 -8.73
CA TRP A 71 1.86 5.84 -7.45
C TRP A 71 3.17 5.25 -6.94
N LEU A 72 3.52 4.03 -7.35
CA LEU A 72 4.81 3.41 -7.02
C LEU A 72 5.28 2.50 -8.15
N THR A 73 6.57 2.16 -8.14
CA THR A 73 7.17 1.16 -9.04
C THR A 73 7.48 -0.13 -8.28
N LYS A 74 7.37 -1.29 -8.96
CA LYS A 74 7.69 -2.62 -8.41
C LYS A 74 8.64 -3.39 -9.33
N GLY A 75 9.84 -2.86 -9.58
CA GLY A 75 10.83 -3.46 -10.48
C GLY A 75 11.98 -4.12 -9.72
N GLY A 76 11.75 -5.29 -9.11
CA GLY A 76 12.70 -5.98 -8.21
C GLY A 76 12.94 -5.26 -6.88
N ARG A 77 13.07 -3.94 -6.93
CA ARG A 77 13.00 -2.99 -5.83
C ARG A 77 11.83 -2.04 -6.03
N TRP A 78 11.34 -1.48 -4.94
CA TRP A 78 10.17 -0.61 -4.92
C TRP A 78 10.59 0.83 -4.62
N SER A 79 9.90 1.77 -5.25
CA SER A 79 10.09 3.21 -5.03
C SER A 79 8.76 3.92 -5.21
N ILE A 80 8.55 5.00 -4.46
CA ILE A 80 7.42 5.89 -4.69
C ILE A 80 7.70 6.76 -5.92
N THR A 81 6.66 7.06 -6.70
CA THR A 81 6.75 8.03 -7.80
C THR A 81 6.40 9.43 -7.31
N GLU A 82 6.61 10.43 -8.16
CA GLU A 82 6.14 11.79 -7.90
C GLU A 82 4.61 11.85 -7.72
N LEU A 83 3.84 11.07 -8.49
CA LEU A 83 2.38 10.98 -8.32
C LEU A 83 2.00 10.39 -6.97
N GLY A 84 2.75 9.39 -6.49
CA GLY A 84 2.54 8.83 -5.16
C GLY A 84 2.85 9.81 -4.04
N ARG A 85 3.92 10.61 -4.18
CA ARG A 85 4.25 11.65 -3.19
C ARG A 85 3.13 12.68 -3.07
N ARG A 86 2.63 13.19 -4.20
CA ARG A 86 1.48 14.10 -4.22
C ARG A 86 0.23 13.48 -3.63
N ALA A 87 -0.03 12.20 -3.90
CA ALA A 87 -1.16 11.51 -3.30
C ALA A 87 -1.11 11.45 -1.77
N LEU A 88 0.09 11.33 -1.15
CA LEU A 88 0.24 11.39 0.30
C LEU A 88 -0.15 12.77 0.88
N GLU A 89 0.08 13.84 0.11
CA GLU A 89 -0.22 15.22 0.48
C GLU A 89 -1.70 15.56 0.24
N ASP A 90 -2.24 15.17 -0.92
CA ASP A 90 -3.59 15.50 -1.38
C ASP A 90 -4.69 14.74 -0.62
N TYR A 91 -4.38 13.54 -0.10
CA TYR A 91 -5.35 12.66 0.53
C TYR A 91 -4.93 12.30 1.96
N PRO A 92 -5.24 13.14 2.96
CA PRO A 92 -5.00 12.81 4.36
C PRO A 92 -5.97 11.72 4.82
N GLY A 93 -5.49 10.77 5.64
CA GLY A 93 -6.32 9.71 6.21
C GLY A 93 -6.86 8.70 5.18
N THR A 94 -8.05 8.16 5.47
CA THR A 94 -8.70 7.07 4.71
C THR A 94 -8.93 7.36 3.23
N GLU A 95 -8.96 8.64 2.87
CA GLU A 95 -9.12 9.21 1.54
C GLU A 95 -8.05 8.67 0.58
N LEU A 96 -6.83 8.44 1.07
CA LEU A 96 -5.74 7.87 0.27
C LEU A 96 -6.12 6.50 -0.29
N TYR A 97 -6.66 5.64 0.57
CA TYR A 97 -7.10 4.31 0.18
C TYR A 97 -8.32 4.36 -0.75
N LEU A 98 -9.31 5.19 -0.42
CA LEU A 98 -10.53 5.32 -1.21
C LEU A 98 -10.24 5.84 -2.62
N GLU A 99 -9.38 6.83 -2.75
CA GLU A 99 -8.98 7.37 -4.04
C GLU A 99 -8.16 6.36 -4.86
N MET A 100 -7.22 5.64 -4.23
CA MET A 100 -6.47 4.58 -4.90
C MET A 100 -7.44 3.54 -5.50
N LYS A 101 -8.44 3.13 -4.72
CA LYS A 101 -9.48 2.18 -5.17
C LYS A 101 -10.29 2.74 -6.33
N HIS A 102 -10.75 3.98 -6.21
CA HIS A 102 -11.52 4.65 -7.27
C HIS A 102 -10.75 4.69 -8.59
N ARG A 103 -9.48 5.13 -8.56
CA ARG A 103 -8.61 5.20 -9.75
C ARG A 103 -8.32 3.84 -10.34
N TYR A 104 -7.97 2.86 -9.50
CA TYR A 104 -7.66 1.51 -9.95
C TYR A 104 -8.86 0.87 -10.65
N GLU A 105 -10.05 1.01 -10.09
CA GLU A 105 -11.26 0.48 -10.70
C GLU A 105 -11.62 1.18 -12.01
N SER A 106 -11.46 2.49 -12.08
CA SER A 106 -11.69 3.27 -13.31
C SER A 106 -10.74 2.85 -14.43
N GLN A 107 -9.45 2.66 -14.11
CA GLN A 107 -8.47 2.16 -15.08
C GLN A 107 -8.76 0.73 -15.53
N ARG A 108 -9.14 -0.15 -14.58
CA ARG A 108 -9.49 -1.54 -14.88
C ARG A 108 -10.72 -1.63 -15.78
N ARG A 109 -11.73 -0.78 -15.57
CA ARG A 109 -12.92 -0.68 -16.44
C ARG A 109 -12.59 -0.17 -17.83
N ALA A 110 -11.69 0.80 -17.97
CA ALA A 110 -11.32 1.38 -19.27
C ALA A 110 -10.40 0.46 -20.10
N SER A 111 -9.82 -0.58 -19.50
CA SER A 111 -8.94 -1.54 -20.17
C SER A 111 -9.66 -2.80 -20.66
N HIS A 112 -10.99 -2.82 -20.55
CA HIS A 112 -11.91 -3.86 -21.04
C HIS A 112 -12.81 -3.28 -22.13
#